data_AF-A0A383W3X0-F1
#
_entry.id   AF-A0A383W3X0-F1
#
_cell.length_a   1.000
_cell.length_b   1.000
_cell.length_c   1.000
_cell.angle_alpha   90.00
_cell.angle_beta   90.00
_cell.angle_gamma   90.00
#
_symmetry.space_group_name_H-M   'P 1'
#
loop_
_entity.id
_entity.type
_entity.pdbx_description
1 polymer ?
#
loop_
_entity_poly.entity_id
_entity_poly.type
_entity_poly.pdbx_seq_one_letter_code
_entity_poly.pdbx_strand_id
1 'polypeptide(L)'
;MAVQAAHQGKPRVLEANEKWPYPAHLDGLVLSHNALRRDMKDMLRATQALQQQVSSGGPLEAWQVSSLQRYWRGYIERVMEHHSIEEEHFFPFVEQRARMPLLLSEQHGVLHDSLDVCDAAMANLVATGAVGHDAQLLDALMGPYAELLKLKSEHFTAEEQVGLPLFREHFALKDYQPLQDTINASLSPGHKASFFHAMSSKTRTEFCRMHGVPKLALLLTIMPGVRKFDR
;
A
#
# COMPACT_ATOMS: atom_id res chain seq x y z
N MET A 1 -1.39 -17.56 -23.81
CA MET A 1 -2.80 -18.02 -23.71
C MET A 1 -3.59 -16.92 -23.02
N ALA A 2 -4.58 -16.36 -23.69
CA ALA A 2 -5.35 -15.22 -23.20
C ALA A 2 -6.28 -15.66 -22.07
N VAL A 3 -6.20 -15.01 -20.91
CA VAL A 3 -7.18 -15.17 -19.84
C VAL A 3 -8.50 -14.58 -20.34
N GLN A 4 -9.47 -15.47 -20.48
CA GLN A 4 -10.79 -15.20 -21.00
C GLN A 4 -11.53 -14.27 -20.02
N ALA A 5 -11.92 -13.09 -20.50
CA ALA A 5 -12.70 -12.13 -19.73
C ALA A 5 -14.09 -12.72 -19.43
N ALA A 6 -14.35 -13.08 -18.18
CA ALA A 6 -15.66 -13.45 -17.68
C ALA A 6 -15.85 -13.02 -16.23
N HIS A 7 -16.36 -11.81 -16.00
CA HIS A 7 -17.68 -11.58 -15.36
C HIS A 7 -17.90 -10.08 -15.13
N GLN A 8 -18.95 -9.54 -15.77
CA GLN A 8 -19.50 -8.23 -15.49
C GLN A 8 -20.30 -8.31 -14.19
N GLY A 9 -19.64 -8.02 -13.07
CA GLY A 9 -20.23 -7.95 -11.73
C GLY A 9 -19.21 -8.31 -10.65
N LYS A 10 -19.13 -7.54 -9.56
CA LYS A 10 -18.28 -7.93 -8.42
C LYS A 10 -18.77 -9.30 -7.90
N PRO A 11 -17.87 -10.26 -7.64
CA PRO A 11 -18.26 -11.56 -7.08
C PRO A 11 -19.09 -11.36 -5.81
N ARG A 12 -20.23 -12.06 -5.67
CA ARG A 12 -21.10 -11.95 -4.48
C ARG A 12 -20.36 -12.21 -3.17
N VAL A 13 -19.29 -13.02 -3.21
CA VAL A 13 -18.44 -13.31 -2.05
C VAL A 13 -17.72 -12.07 -1.48
N LEU A 14 -17.56 -11.01 -2.29
CA LEU A 14 -17.01 -9.73 -1.86
C LEU A 14 -18.04 -8.81 -1.17
N GLU A 15 -19.32 -9.15 -1.24
CA GLU A 15 -20.37 -8.51 -0.45
C GLU A 15 -20.38 -9.07 0.98
N ALA A 16 -21.04 -8.34 1.89
CA ALA A 16 -21.27 -8.84 3.24
C ALA A 16 -22.20 -10.07 3.20
N ASN A 17 -21.84 -11.12 3.91
CA ASN A 17 -22.60 -12.37 4.01
C ASN A 17 -22.41 -13.03 5.39
N GLU A 18 -23.03 -14.18 5.62
CA GLU A 18 -22.99 -14.88 6.92
C GLU A 18 -21.57 -15.29 7.36
N LYS A 19 -20.71 -15.69 6.41
CA LYS A 19 -19.32 -16.06 6.69
C LYS A 19 -18.44 -14.82 6.89
N TRP A 20 -18.76 -13.74 6.19
CA TRP A 20 -18.00 -12.49 6.20
C TRP A 20 -18.94 -11.28 6.30
N PRO A 21 -19.23 -10.76 7.50
CA PRO A 21 -20.30 -9.79 7.73
C PRO A 21 -19.99 -8.36 7.24
N TYR A 22 -18.91 -8.18 6.48
CA TYR A 22 -18.41 -6.89 6.02
C TYR A 22 -18.10 -6.89 4.52
N PRO A 23 -18.34 -5.77 3.82
CA PRO A 23 -17.98 -5.64 2.41
C PRO A 23 -16.46 -5.61 2.22
N ALA A 24 -15.99 -6.06 1.05
CA ALA A 24 -14.56 -6.21 0.75
C ALA A 24 -13.71 -4.94 0.93
N HIS A 25 -14.29 -3.76 0.74
CA HIS A 25 -13.55 -2.50 0.93
C HIS A 25 -13.14 -2.22 2.38
N LEU A 26 -13.62 -3.02 3.34
CA LEU A 26 -13.23 -2.97 4.75
C LEU A 26 -12.30 -4.13 5.16
N ASP A 27 -11.87 -4.98 4.23
CA ASP A 27 -10.89 -6.01 4.53
C ASP A 27 -9.51 -5.42 4.78
N GLY A 28 -8.77 -6.04 5.70
CA GLY A 28 -7.39 -5.65 6.01
C GLY A 28 -6.51 -5.58 4.77
N LEU A 29 -6.60 -6.56 3.87
CA LEU A 29 -5.85 -6.59 2.60
C LEU A 29 -6.11 -5.33 1.76
N VAL A 30 -7.39 -5.05 1.47
CA VAL A 30 -7.80 -3.89 0.65
C VAL A 30 -7.41 -2.58 1.33
N LEU A 31 -7.56 -2.49 2.64
CA LEU A 31 -7.20 -1.30 3.41
C LEU A 31 -5.68 -1.06 3.41
N SER A 32 -4.86 -2.13 3.48
CA SER A 32 -3.40 -2.05 3.33
C SER A 32 -3.00 -1.61 1.93
N HIS A 33 -3.63 -2.16 0.88
CA HIS A 33 -3.39 -1.70 -0.49
C HIS A 33 -3.77 -0.24 -0.67
N ASN A 34 -4.87 0.21 -0.07
CA ASN A 34 -5.27 1.61 -0.11
C ASN A 34 -4.26 2.53 0.58
N ALA A 35 -3.61 2.06 1.64
CA ALA A 35 -2.51 2.76 2.29
C ALA A 35 -1.32 2.92 1.36
N LEU A 36 -0.87 1.83 0.73
CA LEU A 36 0.23 1.86 -0.23
C LEU A 36 -0.10 2.70 -1.48
N ARG A 37 -1.32 2.61 -2.01
CA ARG A 37 -1.82 3.47 -3.10
C ARG A 37 -1.80 4.94 -2.71
N ARG A 38 -2.16 5.26 -1.47
CA ARG A 38 -2.16 6.64 -0.98
C ARG A 38 -0.73 7.15 -0.86
N ASP A 39 0.17 6.37 -0.28
CA ASP A 39 1.58 6.72 -0.18
C ASP A 39 2.19 7.01 -1.56
N MET A 40 1.87 6.17 -2.55
CA MET A 40 2.35 6.40 -3.92
C MET A 40 1.78 7.67 -4.55
N LYS A 41 0.51 8.00 -4.29
CA LYS A 41 -0.08 9.26 -4.77
C LYS A 41 0.53 10.47 -4.09
N ASP A 42 0.88 10.36 -2.82
CA ASP A 42 1.47 11.46 -2.05
C ASP A 42 2.90 11.75 -2.55
N MET A 43 3.69 10.71 -2.79
CA MET A 43 4.99 10.80 -3.46
C MET A 43 4.90 11.40 -4.86
N LEU A 44 3.94 10.94 -5.69
CA LEU A 44 3.75 11.49 -7.04
C LEU A 44 3.47 12.99 -6.99
N ARG A 45 2.55 13.42 -6.11
CA ARG A 45 2.19 14.83 -5.95
C ARG A 45 3.37 15.67 -5.45
N ALA A 46 4.15 15.15 -4.51
CA ALA A 46 5.34 15.82 -4.01
C ALA A 46 6.37 16.01 -5.12
N THR A 47 6.71 14.95 -5.87
CA THR A 47 7.67 15.03 -6.97
C THR A 47 7.21 16.00 -8.06
N GLN A 48 5.92 15.96 -8.44
CA GLN A 48 5.35 16.89 -9.42
C GLN A 48 5.40 18.35 -8.94
N ALA A 49 5.17 18.61 -7.65
CA ALA A 49 5.29 19.95 -7.08
C ALA A 49 6.74 20.46 -7.15
N LEU A 50 7.72 19.59 -6.90
CA LEU A 50 9.14 19.92 -7.04
C LEU A 50 9.52 20.17 -8.50
N GLN A 51 9.02 19.36 -9.45
CA GLN A 51 9.22 19.60 -10.88
C GLN A 51 8.67 20.97 -11.28
N GLN A 52 7.45 21.32 -10.84
CA GLN A 52 6.83 22.60 -11.13
C GLN A 52 7.63 23.78 -10.51
N GLN A 53 8.13 23.62 -9.29
CA GLN A 53 8.98 24.63 -8.63
C GLN A 53 10.24 24.88 -9.46
N VAL A 54 10.94 23.82 -9.85
CA VAL A 54 12.18 23.90 -10.64
C VAL A 54 11.91 24.46 -12.04
N SER A 55 10.87 24.00 -12.73
CA SER A 55 10.50 24.51 -14.06
C SER A 55 10.12 26.00 -14.05
N SER A 56 9.69 26.51 -12.90
CA SER A 56 9.37 27.93 -12.69
C SER A 56 10.58 28.77 -12.29
N GLY A 57 11.79 28.18 -12.28
CA GLY A 57 13.04 28.84 -11.91
C GLY A 57 13.36 28.84 -10.41
N GLY A 58 12.55 28.17 -9.59
CA GLY A 58 12.85 27.99 -8.16
C GLY A 58 13.96 26.94 -7.96
N PRO A 59 14.87 27.12 -6.99
CA PRO A 59 15.89 26.12 -6.70
C PRO A 59 15.27 24.90 -6.03
N LEU A 60 15.80 23.69 -6.26
CA LEU A 60 15.49 22.54 -5.42
C LEU A 60 16.25 22.67 -4.10
N GLU A 61 15.56 22.53 -2.96
CA GLU A 61 16.19 22.69 -1.64
C GLU A 61 16.55 21.34 -1.01
N ALA A 62 17.68 21.29 -0.30
CA ALA A 62 18.18 20.04 0.29
C ALA A 62 17.19 19.38 1.27
N TRP A 63 16.40 20.17 2.00
CA TRP A 63 15.39 19.62 2.90
C TRP A 63 14.22 18.95 2.14
N GLN A 64 13.90 19.43 0.94
CA GLN A 64 12.85 18.84 0.09
C GLN A 64 13.28 17.44 -0.37
N VAL A 65 14.52 17.33 -0.87
CA VAL A 65 15.14 16.05 -1.25
C VAL A 65 15.19 15.09 -0.07
N SER A 66 15.70 15.55 1.08
CA SER A 66 15.78 14.72 2.29
C SER A 66 14.41 14.23 2.77
N SER A 67 13.37 15.05 2.62
CA SER A 67 12.00 14.69 3.01
C SER A 67 11.42 13.64 2.07
N LEU A 68 11.61 13.80 0.76
CA LEU A 68 11.18 12.84 -0.25
C LEU A 68 11.88 11.48 -0.07
N GLN A 69 13.20 11.48 0.11
CA GLN A 69 13.99 10.27 0.39
C GLN A 69 13.56 9.57 1.68
N ARG A 70 13.26 10.32 2.74
CA ARG A 70 12.78 9.76 4.01
C ARG A 70 11.41 9.11 3.83
N TYR A 71 10.51 9.78 3.12
CA TYR A 71 9.17 9.23 2.86
C TYR A 71 9.27 7.95 2.03
N TRP A 72 10.11 7.95 1.00
CA TRP A 72 10.38 6.80 0.14
C TRP A 72 10.88 5.58 0.92
N ARG A 73 11.88 5.75 1.81
CA ARG A 73 12.36 4.65 2.66
C ARG A 73 11.25 4.05 3.52
N GLY A 74 10.42 4.91 4.13
CA GLY A 74 9.28 4.44 4.90
C GLY A 74 8.26 3.68 4.03
N TYR A 75 8.07 4.10 2.77
CA TYR A 75 7.22 3.38 1.83
C TYR A 75 7.78 2.00 1.48
N ILE A 76 9.08 1.89 1.18
CA ILE A 76 9.74 0.59 0.93
C ILE A 76 9.55 -0.33 2.15
N GLU A 77 9.85 0.15 3.36
CA GLU A 77 9.69 -0.63 4.59
C GLU A 77 8.26 -1.21 4.72
N ARG A 78 7.24 -0.41 4.42
CA ARG A 78 5.83 -0.85 4.46
C ARG A 78 5.48 -1.85 3.36
N VAL A 79 6.03 -1.68 2.15
CA VAL A 79 5.84 -2.64 1.06
C VAL A 79 6.47 -3.98 1.41
N MET A 80 7.70 -3.99 1.92
CA MET A 80 8.38 -5.22 2.32
C MET A 80 7.65 -5.90 3.48
N GLU A 81 7.24 -5.16 4.50
CA GLU A 81 6.44 -5.70 5.61
C GLU A 81 5.11 -6.31 5.12
N HIS A 82 4.43 -5.63 4.20
CA HIS A 82 3.17 -6.12 3.61
C HIS A 82 3.37 -7.43 2.83
N HIS A 83 4.36 -7.49 1.94
CA HIS A 83 4.63 -8.71 1.15
C HIS A 83 5.13 -9.85 2.06
N SER A 84 5.96 -9.56 3.08
CA SER A 84 6.37 -10.57 4.07
C SER A 84 5.18 -11.16 4.82
N ILE A 85 4.21 -10.33 5.22
CA ILE A 85 2.97 -10.84 5.85
C ILE A 85 2.21 -11.76 4.90
N GLU A 86 2.17 -11.43 3.61
CA GLU A 86 1.49 -12.25 2.63
C GLU A 86 2.15 -13.62 2.47
N GLU A 87 3.47 -13.62 2.26
CA GLU A 87 4.26 -14.84 2.03
C GLU A 87 4.39 -15.72 3.28
N GLU A 88 4.59 -15.11 4.46
CA GLU A 88 4.88 -15.84 5.69
C GLU A 88 3.61 -16.26 6.45
N HIS A 89 2.48 -15.58 6.20
CA HIS A 89 1.26 -15.77 7.00
C HIS A 89 0.01 -15.99 6.15
N PHE A 90 -0.30 -15.06 5.24
CA PHE A 90 -1.60 -15.08 4.55
C PHE A 90 -1.69 -16.19 3.51
N PHE A 91 -0.75 -16.29 2.56
CA PHE A 91 -0.76 -17.33 1.52
C PHE A 91 -0.67 -18.74 2.13
N PRO A 92 0.22 -19.04 3.10
CA PRO A 92 0.22 -20.33 3.77
C PRO A 92 -1.09 -20.66 4.48
N PHE A 93 -1.78 -19.66 5.03
CA PHE A 93 -3.10 -19.87 5.65
C PHE A 93 -4.16 -20.23 4.62
N VAL A 94 -4.19 -19.55 3.47
CA VAL A 94 -5.14 -19.87 2.39
C VAL A 94 -4.89 -21.28 1.84
N GLU A 95 -3.63 -21.66 1.65
CA GLU A 95 -3.19 -22.99 1.17
C GLU A 95 -3.66 -24.17 2.06
N GLN A 96 -4.10 -23.91 3.30
CA GLN A 96 -4.72 -24.94 4.14
C GLN A 96 -6.06 -25.45 3.57
N ARG A 97 -6.75 -24.66 2.75
CA ARG A 97 -8.10 -24.98 2.22
C ARG A 97 -8.27 -24.71 0.73
N ALA A 98 -7.39 -23.91 0.11
CA ALA A 98 -7.49 -23.52 -1.28
C ALA A 98 -6.11 -23.24 -1.87
N ARG A 99 -5.87 -23.63 -3.12
CA ARG A 99 -4.59 -23.39 -3.79
C ARG A 99 -4.50 -21.93 -4.26
N MET A 100 -3.52 -21.20 -3.75
CA MET A 100 -3.22 -19.85 -4.18
C MET A 100 -2.62 -19.85 -5.60
N PRO A 101 -3.04 -18.93 -6.48
CA PRO A 101 -2.39 -18.77 -7.77
C PRO A 101 -0.93 -18.34 -7.59
N LEU A 102 0.01 -19.16 -8.08
CA LEU A 102 1.46 -18.90 -7.99
C LEU A 102 1.84 -17.50 -8.51
N LEU A 103 1.13 -17.03 -9.54
CA LEU A 103 1.33 -15.71 -10.14
C LEU A 103 1.27 -14.57 -9.12
N LEU A 104 0.46 -14.67 -8.05
CA LEU A 104 0.35 -13.61 -7.05
C LEU A 104 1.65 -13.41 -6.26
N SER A 105 2.29 -14.53 -5.87
CA SER A 105 3.60 -14.53 -5.20
C SER A 105 4.73 -14.18 -6.17
N GLU A 106 4.74 -14.74 -7.38
CA GLU A 106 5.77 -14.45 -8.39
C GLU A 106 5.86 -12.97 -8.78
N GLN A 107 4.73 -12.26 -8.74
CA GLN A 107 4.67 -10.82 -8.99
C GLN A 107 5.41 -9.99 -7.93
N HIS A 108 5.62 -10.50 -6.72
CA HIS A 108 6.38 -9.79 -5.68
C HIS A 108 7.83 -9.55 -6.12
N GLY A 109 8.48 -10.54 -6.75
CA GLY A 109 9.85 -10.39 -7.23
C GLY A 109 9.99 -9.29 -8.28
N VAL A 110 9.09 -9.25 -9.26
CA VAL A 110 9.07 -8.18 -10.29
C VAL A 110 8.85 -6.81 -9.66
N LEU A 111 8.01 -6.72 -8.63
CA LEU A 111 7.79 -5.48 -7.89
C LEU A 111 9.02 -5.06 -7.09
N HIS A 112 9.73 -6.00 -6.47
CA HIS A 112 10.96 -5.74 -5.73
C HIS A 112 12.05 -5.20 -6.67
N ASP A 113 12.25 -5.82 -7.83
CA ASP A 113 13.16 -5.30 -8.86
C ASP A 113 12.81 -3.86 -9.29
N SER A 114 11.51 -3.57 -9.46
CA SER A 114 11.05 -2.21 -9.81
C SER A 114 11.23 -1.20 -8.66
N LEU A 115 11.16 -1.65 -7.40
CA LEU A 115 11.45 -0.83 -6.23
C LEU A 115 12.93 -0.48 -6.18
N ASP A 116 13.82 -1.44 -6.48
CA ASP A 116 15.27 -1.21 -6.50
C ASP A 116 15.67 -0.16 -7.55
N VAL A 117 15.04 -0.17 -8.73
CA VAL A 117 15.26 0.87 -9.75
C VAL A 117 14.82 2.25 -9.24
N CYS A 118 13.66 2.33 -8.59
CA CYS A 118 13.19 3.58 -7.99
C CYS A 118 14.09 4.03 -6.83
N ASP A 119 14.59 3.10 -6.02
CA ASP A 119 15.48 3.39 -4.90
C ASP A 119 16.81 3.96 -5.37
N ALA A 120 17.40 3.39 -6.42
CA ALA A 120 18.59 3.93 -7.06
C ALA A 120 18.35 5.35 -7.61
N ALA A 121 17.21 5.61 -8.26
CA ALA A 121 16.85 6.94 -8.75
C ALA A 121 16.66 7.94 -7.59
N MET A 122 16.02 7.52 -6.50
CA MET A 122 15.81 8.31 -5.30
C MET A 122 17.13 8.64 -4.57
N ALA A 123 18.07 7.69 -4.53
CA ALA A 123 19.40 7.89 -3.96
C ALA A 123 20.25 8.90 -4.75
N ASN A 124 20.06 8.94 -6.08
CA ASN A 124 20.74 9.90 -6.96
C ASN A 124 20.14 11.31 -6.90
N LEU A 125 18.93 11.48 -6.35
CA LEU A 125 18.33 12.80 -6.22
C LEU A 125 19.11 13.64 -5.20
N VAL A 126 19.63 14.77 -5.66
CA VAL A 126 20.39 15.74 -4.86
C VAL A 126 19.97 17.16 -5.22
N ALA A 127 19.96 18.06 -4.25
CA ALA A 127 19.74 19.48 -4.49
C ALA A 127 21.06 20.12 -4.92
N THR A 128 21.19 20.48 -6.19
CA THR A 128 22.43 21.09 -6.72
C THR A 128 22.35 22.60 -6.82
N GLY A 129 21.14 23.17 -6.80
CA GLY A 129 20.90 24.59 -7.03
C GLY A 129 21.01 24.99 -8.51
N ALA A 130 21.42 24.06 -9.38
CA ALA A 130 21.42 24.25 -10.82
C ALA A 130 20.08 23.76 -11.38
N VAL A 131 19.13 24.69 -11.55
CA VAL A 131 17.74 24.44 -11.97
C VAL A 131 17.62 23.41 -13.11
N GLY A 132 18.41 23.55 -14.18
CA GLY A 132 18.37 22.62 -15.31
C GLY A 132 18.80 21.19 -14.96
N HIS A 133 19.76 21.04 -14.05
CA HIS A 133 20.22 19.73 -13.59
C HIS A 133 19.26 19.11 -12.58
N ASP A 134 18.73 19.91 -11.64
CA ASP A 134 17.72 19.47 -10.67
C ASP A 134 16.45 18.96 -11.39
N ALA A 135 16.05 19.59 -12.51
CA ALA A 135 14.94 19.14 -13.33
C ALA A 135 15.20 17.76 -13.96
N GLN A 136 16.41 17.53 -14.50
CA GLN A 136 16.79 16.25 -15.08
C GLN A 136 16.78 15.12 -14.05
N LEU A 137 17.21 15.38 -12.81
CA LEU A 137 17.19 14.39 -11.74
C LEU A 137 15.75 14.01 -11.35
N LEU A 138 14.84 15.00 -11.26
CA LEU A 138 13.42 14.73 -10.99
C LEU A 138 12.75 13.96 -12.14
N ASP A 139 13.04 14.31 -13.39
CA ASP A 139 12.51 13.60 -14.56
C ASP A 139 13.01 12.15 -14.62
N ALA A 140 14.27 11.91 -14.27
CA ALA A 140 14.86 10.57 -14.21
C ALA A 140 14.17 9.66 -13.16
N LEU A 141 13.60 10.23 -12.09
CA LEU A 141 12.81 9.49 -11.11
C LEU A 141 11.41 9.14 -11.63
N MET A 142 10.79 10.02 -12.42
CA MET A 142 9.38 9.88 -12.81
C MET A 142 9.10 8.69 -13.73
N GLY A 143 10.04 8.34 -14.61
CA GLY A 143 9.91 7.17 -15.49
C GLY A 143 9.79 5.84 -14.72
N PRO A 144 10.79 5.46 -13.92
CA PRO A 144 10.72 4.28 -13.05
C PRO A 144 9.50 4.28 -12.13
N TYR A 145 9.17 5.44 -11.57
CA TYR A 145 8.05 5.58 -10.66
C TYR A 145 6.69 5.33 -11.33
N ALA A 146 6.52 5.77 -12.59
CA ALA A 146 5.32 5.50 -13.37
C ALA A 146 5.15 4.00 -13.70
N GLU A 147 6.24 3.29 -14.00
CA GLU A 147 6.17 1.84 -14.21
C GLU A 147 5.85 1.10 -12.90
N LEU A 148 6.47 1.49 -11.78
CA LEU A 148 6.15 0.94 -10.47
C LEU A 148 4.66 1.12 -10.12
N LEU A 149 4.10 2.31 -10.35
CA LEU A 149 2.67 2.59 -10.15
C LEU A 149 1.77 1.65 -10.95
N LYS A 150 2.12 1.40 -12.21
CA LYS A 150 1.40 0.49 -13.09
C LYS A 150 1.47 -0.95 -12.56
N LEU A 151 2.68 -1.45 -12.30
CA LEU A 151 2.89 -2.81 -11.78
C LEU A 151 2.17 -3.03 -10.45
N LYS A 152 2.26 -2.08 -9.51
CA LYS A 152 1.54 -2.14 -8.23
C LYS A 152 0.02 -2.14 -8.43
N SER A 153 -0.49 -1.34 -9.37
CA SER A 153 -1.92 -1.31 -9.65
C SER A 153 -2.41 -2.65 -10.20
N GLU A 154 -1.66 -3.26 -11.12
CA GLU A 154 -1.98 -4.57 -11.69
C GLU A 154 -1.94 -5.67 -10.63
N HIS A 155 -0.89 -5.69 -9.81
CA HIS A 155 -0.70 -6.64 -8.73
C HIS A 155 -1.80 -6.56 -7.66
N PHE A 156 -2.05 -5.38 -7.09
CA PHE A 156 -3.13 -5.22 -6.10
C PHE A 156 -4.50 -5.57 -6.69
N THR A 157 -4.72 -5.31 -7.98
CA THR A 157 -5.97 -5.70 -8.65
C THR A 157 -6.08 -7.21 -8.72
N ALA A 158 -5.00 -7.93 -9.04
CA ALA A 158 -4.99 -9.38 -9.08
C ALA A 158 -5.29 -9.98 -7.69
N GLU A 159 -4.65 -9.48 -6.64
CA GLU A 159 -4.89 -9.95 -5.26
C GLU A 159 -6.33 -9.67 -4.81
N GLU A 160 -6.85 -8.47 -5.07
CA GLU A 160 -8.20 -8.07 -4.65
C GLU A 160 -9.32 -8.74 -5.47
N GLN A 161 -9.06 -9.08 -6.73
CA GLN A 161 -10.07 -9.67 -7.63
C GLN A 161 -9.95 -11.19 -7.78
N VAL A 162 -8.83 -11.78 -7.38
CA VAL A 162 -8.59 -13.23 -7.46
C VAL A 162 -8.31 -13.83 -6.08
N GLY A 163 -7.30 -13.32 -5.38
CA GLY A 163 -6.90 -13.83 -4.07
C GLY A 163 -7.98 -13.65 -3.00
N LEU A 164 -8.55 -12.46 -2.90
CA LEU A 164 -9.55 -12.13 -1.89
C LEU A 164 -10.88 -12.90 -2.05
N PRO A 165 -11.47 -13.02 -3.26
CA PRO A 165 -12.62 -13.90 -3.47
C PRO A 165 -12.35 -15.36 -3.08
N LEU A 166 -11.21 -15.91 -3.52
CA LEU A 166 -10.81 -17.28 -3.19
C LEU A 166 -10.74 -17.46 -1.66
N PHE A 167 -10.06 -16.55 -0.97
CA PHE A 167 -9.98 -16.56 0.48
C PHE A 167 -11.38 -16.53 1.14
N ARG A 168 -12.25 -15.60 0.73
CA ARG A 168 -13.60 -15.48 1.33
C ARG A 168 -14.54 -16.64 0.97
N GLU A 169 -14.26 -17.40 -0.10
CA GLU A 169 -15.03 -18.60 -0.45
C GLU A 169 -14.76 -19.75 0.54
N HIS A 170 -13.52 -19.88 0.98
CA HIS A 170 -13.03 -21.01 1.78
C HIS A 170 -12.94 -20.74 3.30
N PHE A 171 -13.01 -19.47 3.71
CA PHE A 171 -12.84 -19.07 5.12
C PHE A 171 -14.00 -18.19 5.61
N ALA A 172 -14.40 -18.41 6.86
CA ALA A 172 -15.22 -17.46 7.59
C ALA A 172 -14.33 -16.49 8.38
N LEU A 173 -14.81 -15.27 8.63
CA LEU A 173 -14.06 -14.26 9.38
C LEU A 173 -13.57 -14.78 10.74
N LYS A 174 -14.41 -15.56 11.44
CA LYS A 174 -14.06 -16.18 12.73
C LYS A 174 -12.85 -17.12 12.65
N ASP A 175 -12.63 -17.76 11.50
CA ASP A 175 -11.50 -18.68 11.30
C ASP A 175 -10.20 -17.88 11.06
N TYR A 176 -10.32 -16.70 10.46
CA TYR A 176 -9.21 -15.80 10.15
C TYR A 176 -8.79 -14.90 11.31
N GLN A 177 -9.71 -14.59 12.24
CA GLN A 177 -9.48 -13.65 13.33
C GLN A 177 -8.18 -13.91 14.12
N PRO A 178 -7.82 -15.15 14.51
CA PRO A 178 -6.57 -15.40 15.25
C PRO A 178 -5.30 -15.03 14.46
N LEU A 179 -5.31 -15.28 13.14
CA LEU A 179 -4.22 -14.88 12.26
C LEU A 179 -4.16 -13.36 12.13
N GLN A 180 -5.33 -12.72 11.93
CA GLN A 180 -5.43 -11.27 11.87
C GLN A 180 -4.90 -10.59 13.14
N ASP A 181 -5.19 -11.16 14.32
CA ASP A 181 -4.69 -10.63 15.59
C ASP A 181 -3.17 -10.73 15.70
N THR A 182 -2.59 -11.83 15.20
CA THR A 182 -1.14 -12.04 15.13
C THR A 182 -0.48 -11.03 14.18
N ILE A 183 -1.03 -10.85 12.98
CA ILE A 183 -0.57 -9.85 12.01
C ILE A 183 -0.66 -8.45 12.63
N ASN A 184 -1.80 -8.10 13.21
CA ASN A 184 -1.99 -6.78 13.83
C ASN A 184 -1.00 -6.53 14.98
N ALA A 185 -0.62 -7.56 15.73
CA ALA A 185 0.37 -7.46 16.78
C ALA A 185 1.79 -7.22 16.23
N SER A 186 2.16 -7.88 15.11
CA SER A 186 3.49 -7.75 14.50
C SER A 186 3.70 -6.44 13.74
N LEU A 187 2.63 -5.82 13.23
CA LEU A 187 2.71 -4.59 12.44
C LEU A 187 3.44 -3.45 13.17
N SER A 188 4.40 -2.84 12.46
CA SER A 188 5.15 -1.68 12.91
C SER A 188 4.22 -0.47 13.20
N PRO A 189 4.61 0.44 14.11
CA PRO A 189 3.86 1.67 14.34
C PRO A 189 3.68 2.53 13.09
N GLY A 190 4.67 2.54 12.20
CA GLY A 190 4.63 3.26 10.92
C GLY A 190 3.57 2.70 9.97
N HIS A 191 3.51 1.38 9.84
CA HIS A 191 2.49 0.71 9.02
C HIS A 191 1.09 0.93 9.57
N LYS A 192 0.90 0.75 10.88
CA LYS A 192 -0.37 1.07 11.56
C LYS A 192 -0.79 2.51 11.26
N ALA A 193 0.11 3.46 11.38
CA ALA A 193 -0.20 4.87 11.10
C ALA A 193 -0.57 5.12 9.62
N SER A 194 0.16 4.56 8.66
CA SER A 194 -0.16 4.68 7.21
C SER A 194 -1.52 4.05 6.88
N PHE A 195 -1.79 2.85 7.43
CA PHE A 195 -3.06 2.15 7.29
C PHE A 195 -4.25 3.02 7.70
N PHE A 196 -4.15 3.69 8.85
CA PHE A 196 -5.19 4.61 9.30
C PHE A 196 -5.21 5.95 8.56
N HIS A 197 -4.06 6.45 8.09
CA HIS A 197 -3.96 7.71 7.34
C HIS A 197 -4.72 7.66 6.02
N ALA A 198 -4.70 6.52 5.32
CA ALA A 198 -5.43 6.37 4.06
C ALA A 198 -6.95 6.22 4.21
N MET A 199 -7.45 5.96 5.42
CA MET A 199 -8.89 5.86 5.67
C MET A 199 -9.55 7.22 5.78
N SER A 200 -10.75 7.32 5.19
CA SER A 200 -11.68 8.40 5.52
C SER A 200 -12.10 8.32 7.00
N SER A 201 -12.58 9.43 7.57
CA SER A 201 -13.12 9.45 8.93
C SER A 201 -14.24 8.41 9.14
N LYS A 202 -15.10 8.24 8.12
CA LYS A 202 -16.18 7.24 8.12
C LYS A 202 -15.61 5.82 8.15
N THR A 203 -14.74 5.48 7.20
CA THR A 203 -14.10 4.16 7.10
C THR A 203 -13.35 3.80 8.38
N ARG A 204 -12.62 4.76 8.96
CA ARG A 204 -11.89 4.57 10.22
C ARG A 204 -12.84 4.24 11.38
N THR A 205 -13.96 4.94 11.47
CA THR A 205 -14.98 4.69 12.50
C THR A 205 -15.61 3.31 12.34
N GLU A 206 -15.93 2.92 11.10
CA GLU A 206 -16.47 1.59 10.77
C GLU A 206 -15.49 0.49 11.10
N PHE A 207 -14.22 0.62 10.68
CA PHE A 207 -13.14 -0.33 10.98
C PHE A 207 -12.94 -0.51 12.49
N CYS A 208 -12.85 0.59 13.25
CA CYS A 208 -12.70 0.51 14.70
C CYS A 208 -13.89 -0.19 15.37
N ARG A 209 -15.11 0.06 14.89
CA ARG A 209 -16.32 -0.63 15.39
C ARG A 209 -16.27 -2.13 15.10
N MET A 210 -15.81 -2.53 13.92
CA MET A 210 -15.67 -3.94 13.53
C MET A 210 -14.68 -4.69 14.41
N HIS A 211 -13.54 -4.08 14.71
CA HIS A 211 -12.47 -4.70 15.48
C HIS A 211 -12.51 -4.37 16.99
N GLY A 212 -13.62 -3.79 17.47
CA GLY A 212 -13.78 -3.46 18.89
C GLY A 212 -12.75 -2.46 19.42
N VAL A 213 -12.12 -1.65 18.56
CA VAL A 213 -11.07 -0.70 18.95
C VAL A 213 -11.73 0.51 19.63
N PRO A 214 -11.46 0.77 20.93
CA PRO A 214 -12.04 1.90 21.63
C PRO A 214 -11.58 3.23 21.02
N LYS A 215 -12.50 4.21 20.88
CA LYS A 215 -12.19 5.53 20.33
C LYS A 215 -11.01 6.21 21.04
N LEU A 216 -10.91 6.07 22.36
CA LEU A 216 -9.79 6.62 23.14
C LEU A 216 -8.45 5.96 22.80
N ALA A 217 -8.43 4.63 22.60
CA ALA A 217 -7.22 3.92 22.18
C ALA A 217 -6.73 4.42 20.82
N LEU A 218 -7.65 4.56 19.84
CA LEU A 218 -7.34 5.15 18.53
C LEU A 218 -6.75 6.55 18.66
N LEU A 219 -7.39 7.44 19.45
CA LEU A 219 -6.98 8.82 19.61
C LEU A 219 -5.61 8.98 20.28
N LEU A 220 -5.28 8.12 21.25
CA LEU A 220 -4.06 8.24 22.05
C LEU A 220 -2.86 7.50 21.45
N THR A 221 -3.08 6.41 20.70
CA THR A 221 -1.99 5.54 20.23
C THR A 221 -1.73 5.66 18.73
N ILE A 222 -2.78 5.76 17.92
CA ILE A 222 -2.69 5.69 16.45
C ILE A 222 -2.68 7.09 15.84
N MET A 223 -3.60 7.96 16.27
CA MET A 223 -3.76 9.30 15.69
C MET A 223 -2.52 10.21 15.80
N PRO A 224 -1.68 10.15 16.85
CA PRO A 224 -0.43 10.89 16.87
C PRO A 224 0.52 10.49 15.74
N GLY A 225 0.54 9.20 15.37
CA GLY A 225 1.29 8.69 14.22
C GLY A 225 0.70 9.16 12.88
N VAL A 226 -0.64 9.08 12.73
CA VAL A 226 -1.34 9.55 11.53
C VAL A 226 -1.04 11.03 11.25
N ARG A 227 -1.02 11.87 12.29
CA ARG A 227 -0.72 13.31 12.17
C ARG A 227 0.71 13.61 11.69
N LYS A 228 1.63 12.64 11.72
CA LYS A 228 2.97 12.81 11.13
C LYS A 228 2.95 12.77 9.60
N PHE A 229 1.91 12.20 9.00
CA PHE A 229 1.70 12.21 7.55
C PHE A 229 1.04 13.51 7.05
N ASP A 230 0.45 14.30 7.97
CA ASP A 230 -0.19 15.58 7.65
C ASP A 230 0.80 16.77 7.70
N ARG A 231 2.08 16.52 7.98
CA ARG A 231 3.14 17.52 8.16
C ARG A 231 4.24 17.32 7.13
#